data_AF-K1UFA1-F1
#
_entry.id   AF-K1UFA1-F1
#
_cell.length_a   1.000
_cell.length_b   1.000
_cell.length_c   1.000
_cell.angle_alpha   90.00
_cell.angle_beta   90.00
_cell.angle_gamma   90.00
#
_symmetry.space_group_name_H-M   'P 1'
#
loop_
_entity.id
_entity.type
_entity.pdbx_description
1 polymer ?
#
loop_
_entity_poly.entity_id
_entity_poly.type
_entity_poly.pdbx_seq_one_letter_code
_entity_poly.pdbx_strand_id
1 'polypeptide(L)'
;MFSIKFNKHANWNTGANGYNGIGYCNQYALHFGVRGGQDYANTFPFGQGWGAGPVAPNLVADWKSIEPNDPRLDATVQDWTKSTTYTKGGGDGIVQETDYYGKKWAPITAKKDDGSYVGNFEYVMFAGGWPSATDNNMQLDAPMSGDGQSSTTYRPGYLKIRLGCIH
;
A
#
# COMPACT_ATOMS: atom_id res chain seq x y z
N MET A 1 -8.16 6.21 -4.92
CA MET A 1 -8.44 4.91 -4.29
C MET A 1 -7.18 4.56 -3.52
N PHE A 2 -7.17 4.67 -2.19
CA PHE A 2 -5.92 4.93 -1.46
C PHE A 2 -5.56 3.91 -0.37
N SER A 3 -6.45 2.96 -0.06
CA SER A 3 -6.20 1.96 0.97
C SER A 3 -6.48 0.56 0.45
N ILE A 4 -5.55 -0.36 0.71
CA ILE A 4 -5.74 -1.80 0.49
C ILE A 4 -6.74 -2.31 1.53
N LYS A 5 -6.48 -2.02 2.80
CA LYS A 5 -7.31 -2.46 3.91
C LYS A 5 -8.24 -1.32 4.30
N PHE A 6 -9.54 -1.60 4.29
CA PHE A 6 -10.58 -0.66 4.74
C PHE A 6 -11.54 -1.27 5.78
N ASN A 7 -11.28 -2.52 6.14
CA ASN A 7 -12.14 -3.29 7.02
C ASN A 7 -11.29 -4.21 7.90
N LYS A 8 -11.64 -4.29 9.18
CA LYS A 8 -11.02 -5.18 10.18
C LYS A 8 -11.21 -6.68 9.90
N HIS A 9 -12.19 -7.03 9.06
CA HIS A 9 -12.45 -8.41 8.64
C HIS A 9 -11.56 -8.85 7.46
N ALA A 10 -10.76 -7.94 6.90
CA ALA A 10 -9.81 -8.26 5.85
C ALA A 10 -8.70 -9.17 6.38
N ASN A 11 -8.64 -10.40 5.87
CA ASN A 11 -7.61 -11.36 6.27
C ASN A 11 -7.27 -12.38 5.17
N TRP A 12 -6.14 -13.08 5.35
CA TRP A 12 -5.68 -14.17 4.48
C TRP A 12 -6.50 -15.46 4.60
N ASN A 13 -7.33 -15.59 5.63
CA ASN A 13 -8.03 -16.82 5.91
C ASN A 13 -9.12 -17.07 4.87
N THR A 14 -8.98 -18.18 4.15
CA THR A 14 -10.00 -18.73 3.25
C THR A 14 -10.84 -19.85 3.88
N GLY A 15 -10.71 -20.15 5.18
CA GLY A 15 -11.45 -21.26 5.77
C GLY A 15 -11.60 -21.29 7.30
N ALA A 16 -12.86 -21.38 7.74
CA ALA A 16 -13.37 -22.12 8.91
C ALA A 16 -14.92 -22.06 8.93
N ASN A 17 -15.49 -20.94 8.45
CA ASN A 17 -16.95 -20.69 8.38
C ASN A 17 -17.43 -20.22 6.98
N GLY A 18 -16.67 -20.44 5.91
CA GLY A 18 -17.08 -20.13 4.53
C GLY A 18 -16.95 -18.67 4.07
N TYR A 19 -16.46 -17.75 4.92
CA TYR A 19 -16.25 -16.35 4.55
C TYR A 19 -14.83 -16.09 4.03
N ASN A 20 -14.72 -15.53 2.83
CA ASN A 20 -13.45 -15.15 2.23
C ASN A 20 -13.01 -13.75 2.72
N GLY A 21 -12.06 -13.71 3.66
CA GLY A 21 -11.53 -12.46 4.24
C GLY A 21 -10.91 -11.51 3.21
N ILE A 22 -10.43 -12.04 2.09
CA ILE A 22 -9.80 -11.31 0.98
C ILE A 22 -10.81 -10.40 0.27
N GLY A 23 -12.11 -10.71 0.35
CA GLY A 23 -13.19 -9.88 -0.20
C GLY A 23 -13.43 -8.58 0.55
N TYR A 24 -12.92 -8.45 1.78
CA TYR A 24 -13.06 -7.24 2.61
C TYR A 24 -11.90 -6.25 2.42
N CYS A 25 -11.03 -6.47 1.45
CA CYS A 25 -9.99 -5.52 1.07
C CYS A 25 -10.04 -5.18 -0.41
N ASN A 26 -9.35 -4.10 -0.75
CA ASN A 26 -9.29 -3.56 -2.09
C ASN A 26 -8.26 -4.34 -2.91
N GLN A 27 -8.75 -5.43 -3.51
CA GLN A 27 -7.95 -6.29 -4.37
C GLN A 27 -7.36 -5.55 -5.57
N TYR A 28 -8.05 -4.54 -6.08
CA TYR A 28 -7.52 -3.72 -7.16
C TYR A 28 -6.27 -2.94 -6.72
N ALA A 29 -6.34 -2.23 -5.59
CA ALA A 29 -5.18 -1.52 -5.07
C ALA A 29 -4.04 -2.46 -4.67
N LEU A 30 -4.35 -3.65 -4.13
CA LEU A 30 -3.36 -4.68 -3.80
C LEU A 30 -2.65 -5.21 -5.06
N HIS A 31 -3.39 -5.44 -6.13
CA HIS A 31 -2.85 -5.97 -7.39
C HIS A 31 -1.92 -4.96 -8.10
N PHE A 32 -2.31 -3.69 -8.13
CA PHE A 32 -1.58 -2.62 -8.82
C PHE A 32 -0.55 -1.88 -7.94
N GLY A 33 -0.50 -2.18 -6.64
CA GLY A 33 0.49 -1.60 -5.74
C GLY A 33 1.92 -1.98 -6.12
N VAL A 34 2.86 -1.11 -5.77
CA VAL A 34 4.30 -1.30 -6.04
C VAL A 34 4.77 -2.59 -5.36
N ARG A 35 5.69 -3.34 -5.95
CA ARG A 35 6.09 -4.63 -5.37
C ARG A 35 6.57 -4.48 -3.91
N GLY A 36 5.86 -5.15 -3.00
CA GLY A 36 6.25 -5.29 -1.60
C GLY A 36 7.38 -6.30 -1.38
N GLY A 37 7.77 -6.47 -0.11
CA GLY A 37 8.96 -7.23 0.30
C GLY A 37 10.16 -6.36 0.63
N GLN A 38 9.97 -5.03 0.66
CA GLN A 38 10.97 -4.03 1.00
C GLN A 38 10.42 -3.06 2.05
N ASP A 39 11.28 -2.20 2.62
CA ASP A 39 10.83 -1.17 3.57
C ASP A 39 9.81 -0.23 2.92
N TYR A 40 8.71 0.08 3.62
CA TYR A 40 7.70 1.05 3.18
C TYR A 40 8.29 2.44 2.90
N ALA A 41 9.39 2.79 3.58
CA ALA A 41 10.14 4.01 3.29
C ALA A 41 10.66 4.06 1.84
N ASN A 42 10.98 2.92 1.25
CA ASN A 42 11.58 2.83 -0.08
C ASN A 42 10.61 3.17 -1.20
N THR A 43 9.32 2.95 -0.96
CA THR A 43 8.24 3.20 -1.93
C THR A 43 7.33 4.36 -1.54
N PHE A 44 7.59 5.03 -0.41
CA PHE A 44 6.78 6.15 0.06
C PHE A 44 6.71 7.28 -1.00
N PRO A 45 5.53 7.90 -1.23
CA PRO A 45 4.24 7.69 -0.54
C PRO A 45 3.40 6.52 -1.08
N PHE A 46 3.85 5.85 -2.14
CA PHE A 46 3.10 4.77 -2.75
C PHE A 46 3.18 3.48 -1.91
N GLY A 47 2.01 2.93 -1.67
CA GLY A 47 1.79 1.68 -0.97
C GLY A 47 2.33 0.49 -1.75
N GLN A 48 2.69 -0.52 -0.98
CA GLN A 48 3.16 -1.79 -1.51
C GLN A 48 1.97 -2.72 -1.80
N GLY A 49 2.16 -3.64 -2.74
CA GLY A 49 1.20 -4.63 -3.17
C GLY A 49 1.89 -5.78 -3.92
N TRP A 50 1.14 -6.48 -4.77
CA TRP A 50 1.65 -7.63 -5.50
C TRP A 50 2.56 -7.26 -6.67
N GLY A 51 2.55 -6.02 -7.14
CA GLY A 51 3.38 -5.60 -8.27
C GLY A 51 2.95 -6.19 -9.62
N ALA A 52 1.72 -6.70 -9.73
CA ALA A 52 1.25 -7.52 -10.85
C ALA A 52 0.67 -6.72 -12.04
N GLY A 53 0.52 -5.40 -11.90
CA GLY A 53 0.06 -4.53 -12.99
C GLY A 53 1.02 -3.38 -13.31
N PRO A 54 2.29 -3.67 -13.66
CA PRO A 54 3.23 -2.64 -14.07
C PRO A 54 2.80 -2.01 -15.42
N VAL A 55 3.19 -0.77 -15.63
CA VAL A 55 2.98 -0.04 -16.89
C VAL A 55 3.98 -0.55 -17.92
N ALA A 56 3.52 -0.79 -19.14
CA ALA A 56 4.36 -1.30 -20.21
C ALA A 56 5.46 -0.28 -20.61
N PRO A 57 6.75 -0.68 -20.71
CA PRO A 57 7.84 0.25 -21.03
C PRO A 57 7.70 0.93 -22.39
N ASN A 58 7.16 0.21 -23.38
CA ASN A 58 6.92 0.73 -24.73
C ASN A 58 5.91 1.88 -24.71
N LEU A 59 4.85 1.79 -23.90
CA LEU A 59 3.88 2.90 -23.75
C LEU A 59 4.58 4.18 -23.25
N VAL A 60 5.46 4.05 -22.26
CA VAL A 60 6.22 5.18 -21.72
C VAL A 60 7.20 5.74 -22.76
N ALA A 61 7.87 4.86 -23.51
CA ALA A 61 8.81 5.26 -24.57
C ALA A 61 8.09 6.01 -25.71
N ASP A 62 6.98 5.47 -26.20
CA ASP A 62 6.18 6.05 -27.28
C ASP A 62 5.60 7.40 -26.85
N TRP A 63 5.09 7.51 -25.62
CA TRP A 63 4.59 8.78 -25.08
C TRP A 63 5.70 9.84 -25.03
N LYS A 64 6.88 9.51 -24.49
CA LYS A 64 8.04 10.44 -24.46
C LYS A 64 8.49 10.86 -25.85
N SER A 65 8.31 10.00 -26.86
CA SER A 65 8.65 10.30 -28.26
C SER A 65 7.65 11.26 -28.90
N ILE A 66 6.35 11.02 -28.71
CA ILE A 66 5.27 11.79 -29.33
C ILE A 66 5.06 13.12 -28.60
N GLU A 67 5.11 13.11 -27.27
CA GLU A 67 4.86 14.28 -26.41
C GLU A 67 5.96 14.43 -25.34
N PRO A 68 7.18 14.86 -25.72
CA PRO A 68 8.36 14.83 -24.85
C PRO A 68 8.29 15.70 -23.59
N ASN A 69 7.44 16.74 -23.61
CA ASN A 69 7.28 17.69 -22.50
C ASN A 69 5.90 17.58 -21.83
N ASP A 70 5.18 16.47 -22.03
CA ASP A 70 3.86 16.31 -21.45
C ASP A 70 3.94 16.01 -19.93
N PRO A 71 3.49 16.93 -19.06
CA PRO A 71 3.52 16.71 -17.62
C PRO A 71 2.58 15.57 -17.18
N ARG A 72 1.63 15.14 -18.03
CA ARG A 72 0.68 14.06 -17.70
C ARG A 72 1.38 12.72 -17.53
N LEU A 73 2.50 12.48 -18.23
CA LEU A 73 3.25 11.24 -18.10
C LEU A 73 3.79 11.08 -16.67
N ASP A 74 4.53 12.08 -16.19
CA ASP A 74 5.08 12.09 -14.83
C ASP A 74 3.98 12.19 -13.76
N ALA A 75 2.83 12.82 -14.06
CA ALA A 75 1.68 12.84 -13.15
C ALA A 75 0.96 11.49 -13.04
N THR A 76 1.04 10.64 -14.07
CA THR A 76 0.30 9.38 -14.16
C THR A 76 1.14 8.17 -13.79
N VAL A 77 2.40 8.15 -14.21
CA VAL A 77 3.31 7.01 -14.05
C VAL A 77 4.39 7.37 -13.05
N GLN A 78 4.58 6.50 -12.06
CA GLN A 78 5.73 6.55 -11.18
C GLN A 78 6.86 5.73 -11.81
N ASP A 79 7.96 6.42 -12.11
CA ASP A 79 9.19 5.84 -12.62
C ASP A 79 10.11 5.52 -11.44
N TRP A 80 10.20 4.24 -11.08
CA TRP A 80 11.04 3.78 -9.98
C TRP A 80 12.49 3.56 -10.37
N THR A 81 12.84 3.60 -11.66
CA THR A 81 14.24 3.55 -12.10
C THR A 81 15.03 4.78 -11.64
N LYS A 82 14.33 5.89 -11.38
CA LYS A 82 14.89 7.13 -10.83
C LYS A 82 15.04 7.11 -9.31
N SER A 83 14.46 6.12 -8.62
CA SER A 83 14.53 6.02 -7.17
C SER A 83 15.81 5.31 -6.74
N THR A 84 16.52 5.90 -5.78
CA THR A 84 17.72 5.28 -5.17
C THR A 84 17.39 4.36 -4.01
N THR A 85 16.16 4.41 -3.50
CA THR A 85 15.69 3.61 -2.35
C THR A 85 14.95 2.36 -2.80
N TYR A 86 14.38 2.36 -4.00
CA TYR A 86 13.62 1.24 -4.53
C TYR A 86 14.50 0.05 -4.90
N THR A 87 14.14 -1.14 -4.43
CA THR A 87 14.81 -2.38 -4.82
C THR A 87 13.97 -3.13 -5.85
N LYS A 88 14.47 -3.16 -7.09
CA LYS A 88 13.88 -3.95 -8.18
C LYS A 88 13.96 -5.45 -7.88
N GLY A 89 12.91 -6.20 -8.17
CA GLY A 89 12.85 -7.64 -7.93
C GLY A 89 12.85 -8.02 -6.44
N GLY A 90 12.55 -7.07 -5.56
CA GLY A 90 12.62 -7.23 -4.09
C GLY A 90 11.61 -8.21 -3.47
N GLY A 91 10.93 -9.04 -4.26
CA GLY A 91 10.06 -10.09 -3.74
C GLY A 91 9.89 -11.26 -4.69
N ASP A 92 9.49 -12.42 -4.16
CA ASP A 92 9.50 -13.69 -4.88
C ASP A 92 8.64 -13.69 -6.15
N GLY A 93 9.27 -14.01 -7.29
CA GLY A 93 8.57 -14.55 -8.46
C GLY A 93 7.99 -13.55 -9.47
N ILE A 94 8.40 -12.27 -9.51
CA ILE A 94 7.92 -11.35 -10.56
C ILE A 94 8.87 -11.31 -11.75
N VAL A 95 8.49 -12.00 -12.82
CA VAL A 95 9.25 -12.02 -14.09
C VAL A 95 8.91 -10.81 -14.98
N GLN A 96 7.83 -10.07 -14.67
CA GLN A 96 7.25 -9.04 -15.54
C GLN A 96 7.39 -7.59 -15.02
N GLU A 97 8.26 -7.36 -14.03
CA GLU A 97 8.46 -6.04 -13.44
C GLU A 97 9.12 -5.05 -14.43
N THR A 98 8.50 -3.88 -14.60
CA THR A 98 8.94 -2.85 -15.56
C THR A 98 9.51 -1.60 -14.89
N ASP A 99 9.46 -1.53 -13.56
CA ASP A 99 9.75 -0.36 -12.73
C ASP A 99 8.83 0.86 -12.95
N TYR A 100 7.80 0.72 -13.80
CA TYR A 100 6.79 1.73 -14.02
C TYR A 100 5.46 1.32 -13.38
N TYR A 101 4.91 2.15 -12.49
CA TYR A 101 3.64 1.86 -11.82
C TYR A 101 2.65 3.03 -11.95
N GLY A 102 1.36 2.73 -12.09
CA GLY A 102 0.32 3.75 -12.22
C GLY A 102 -0.02 4.41 -10.88
N LYS A 103 0.11 5.73 -10.78
CA LYS A 103 -0.14 6.50 -9.55
C LYS A 103 -1.63 6.56 -9.15
N LYS A 104 -2.54 6.54 -10.12
CA LYS A 104 -3.98 6.76 -9.92
C LYS A 104 -4.66 5.69 -9.06
N TRP A 105 -4.18 4.45 -9.17
CA TRP A 105 -4.74 3.28 -8.49
C TRP A 105 -3.80 2.73 -7.42
N ALA A 106 -2.64 3.37 -7.25
CA ALA A 106 -1.68 2.98 -6.26
C ALA A 106 -2.27 3.16 -4.85
N PRO A 107 -2.08 2.18 -3.96
CA PRO A 107 -2.34 2.37 -2.55
C PRO A 107 -1.37 3.41 -1.98
N ILE A 108 -1.65 3.91 -0.78
CA ILE A 108 -0.85 4.94 -0.13
C ILE A 108 -0.39 4.45 1.24
N THR A 109 0.93 4.51 1.44
CA THR A 109 1.58 4.29 2.75
C THR A 109 1.37 5.53 3.60
N ALA A 110 1.15 5.35 4.91
CA ALA A 110 1.14 6.45 5.85
C ALA A 110 2.40 6.48 6.70
N LYS A 111 2.78 7.69 7.13
CA LYS A 111 3.87 7.91 8.08
C LYS A 111 3.27 8.29 9.42
N LYS A 112 3.69 7.61 10.48
CA LYS A 112 3.31 7.92 11.87
C LYS A 112 4.11 9.11 12.39
N ASP A 113 3.61 9.71 13.48
CA ASP A 113 4.27 10.83 14.16
C ASP A 113 5.66 10.46 14.71
N ASP A 114 5.89 9.18 15.04
CA ASP A 114 7.18 8.65 15.47
C ASP A 114 8.20 8.46 14.32
N GLY A 115 7.80 8.76 13.08
CA GLY A 115 8.63 8.65 11.89
C GLY A 115 8.58 7.28 11.20
N SER A 116 7.94 6.27 11.79
CA SER A 116 7.77 4.95 11.19
C SER A 116 6.69 4.94 10.10
N TYR A 117 6.76 3.97 9.19
CA TYR A 117 5.82 3.85 8.07
C TYR A 117 4.86 2.67 8.26
N VAL A 118 3.62 2.85 7.85
CA VAL A 118 2.57 1.82 7.85
C VAL A 118 1.90 1.70 6.50
N GLY A 119 1.53 0.47 6.13
CA GLY A 119 0.99 0.13 4.81
C GLY A 119 -0.31 0.86 4.45
N ASN A 120 -1.03 1.44 5.42
CA ASN A 120 -2.15 2.34 5.17
C ASN A 120 -2.32 3.40 6.28
N PHE A 121 -3.14 4.42 5.99
CA PHE A 121 -3.47 5.48 6.95
C PHE A 121 -4.37 5.02 8.10
N GLU A 122 -5.08 3.90 7.95
CA GLU A 122 -6.01 3.41 8.96
C GLU A 122 -5.29 2.89 10.21
N TYR A 123 -4.06 2.38 10.07
CA TYR A 123 -3.18 2.11 11.21
C TYR A 123 -2.84 3.37 12.03
N VAL A 124 -2.87 4.55 11.40
CA VAL A 124 -2.64 5.84 12.10
C VAL A 124 -3.94 6.35 12.71
N MET A 125 -5.07 6.20 12.02
CA MET A 125 -6.37 6.74 12.48
C MET A 125 -7.04 5.89 13.57
N PHE A 126 -6.85 4.57 13.55
CA PHE A 126 -7.57 3.62 14.42
C PHE A 126 -6.60 2.69 15.16
N ALA A 127 -5.85 3.26 16.11
CA ALA A 127 -4.94 2.52 16.96
C ALA A 127 -5.68 1.46 17.82
N GLY A 128 -5.15 0.23 17.87
CA GLY A 128 -5.61 -0.82 18.80
C GLY A 128 -6.83 -1.66 18.36
N GLY A 129 -7.33 -1.49 17.13
CA GLY A 129 -8.48 -2.23 16.60
C GLY A 129 -8.16 -3.33 15.59
N TRP A 130 -6.88 -3.61 15.34
CA TRP A 130 -6.43 -4.56 14.33
C TRP A 130 -6.21 -5.96 14.93
N PRO A 131 -6.49 -7.05 14.18
CA PRO A 131 -6.43 -8.44 14.68
C PRO A 131 -5.08 -8.86 15.28
N SER A 132 -4.01 -8.15 14.95
CA SER A 132 -2.70 -8.26 15.60
C SER A 132 -2.04 -6.88 15.69
N ALA A 133 -1.36 -6.63 16.81
CA ALA A 133 -0.56 -5.41 17.03
C ALA A 133 0.79 -5.44 16.27
N THR A 134 1.12 -6.57 15.64
CA THR A 134 2.40 -6.85 14.97
C THR A 134 2.36 -6.69 13.46
N ASP A 135 1.19 -6.71 12.83
CA ASP A 135 1.14 -6.93 11.38
C ASP A 135 0.85 -5.62 10.64
N ASN A 136 1.93 -4.88 10.41
CA ASN A 136 1.99 -3.83 9.40
C ASN A 136 2.07 -4.46 7.99
N ASN A 137 1.10 -5.32 7.66
CA ASN A 137 1.13 -6.11 6.44
C ASN A 137 0.38 -5.38 5.31
N MET A 138 1.06 -5.17 4.18
CA MET A 138 0.47 -4.59 2.97
C MET A 138 -0.52 -5.55 2.30
N GLN A 139 -0.38 -6.85 2.55
CA GLN A 139 -1.07 -7.88 1.80
C GLN A 139 -2.31 -8.47 2.47
N LEU A 140 -2.42 -8.48 3.82
CA LEU A 140 -3.55 -8.88 4.70
C LEU A 140 -3.02 -9.42 6.06
N ASP A 141 -3.78 -9.35 7.15
CA ASP A 141 -3.41 -9.95 8.46
C ASP A 141 -4.19 -11.26 8.69
N ALA A 142 -3.65 -12.26 9.37
CA ALA A 142 -4.45 -13.42 9.80
C ALA A 142 -5.19 -13.09 11.13
N PRO A 143 -6.44 -13.52 11.35
CA PRO A 143 -6.99 -13.52 12.71
C PRO A 143 -6.16 -14.50 13.53
N MET A 144 -5.62 -14.06 14.68
CA MET A 144 -4.96 -14.96 15.62
C MET A 144 -5.90 -16.13 15.92
N SER A 145 -5.48 -17.35 15.60
CA SER A 145 -6.11 -18.56 16.09
C SER A 145 -5.89 -18.63 17.59
N GLY A 146 -6.95 -18.39 18.37
CA GLY A 146 -7.09 -18.74 19.78
C GLY A 146 -5.94 -18.31 20.70
N ASP A 147 -6.09 -17.17 21.39
CA ASP A 147 -6.17 -17.17 22.86
C ASP A 147 -6.22 -15.75 23.41
N GLY A 148 -7.09 -15.57 24.40
CA GLY A 148 -6.94 -14.50 25.39
C GLY A 148 -7.51 -13.15 24.99
N GLN A 149 -8.73 -12.87 25.44
CA GLN A 149 -9.13 -11.50 25.74
C GLN A 149 -8.08 -10.82 26.61
N SER A 150 -7.62 -9.63 26.23
CA SER A 150 -7.25 -8.64 27.24
C SER A 150 -7.58 -7.21 26.77
N SER A 151 -8.36 -6.58 27.64
CA SER A 151 -8.78 -5.19 27.70
C SER A 151 -7.73 -4.15 27.27
N THR A 152 -8.16 -3.04 26.67
CA THR A 152 -7.99 -1.70 27.27
C THR A 152 -8.72 -0.58 26.49
N THR A 153 -9.73 -0.03 27.17
CA THR A 153 -10.09 1.39 27.32
C THR A 153 -9.84 2.38 26.17
N TYR A 154 -10.94 2.83 25.56
CA TYR A 154 -11.05 4.01 24.70
C TYR A 154 -10.60 5.29 25.46
N ARG A 155 -9.66 6.05 24.90
CA ARG A 155 -9.37 7.45 25.31
C ARG A 155 -9.53 8.37 24.10
N PRO A 156 -10.52 9.28 24.09
CA PRO A 156 -10.69 10.23 22.99
C PRO A 156 -9.68 11.37 23.16
N GLY A 157 -8.75 11.51 22.20
CA GLY A 157 -7.76 12.58 22.16
C GLY A 157 -7.56 13.06 20.72
N TYR A 158 -7.89 14.33 20.49
CA TYR A 158 -7.87 15.07 19.23
C TYR A 158 -6.57 14.92 18.41
N LEU A 159 -6.70 14.72 17.09
CA LEU A 159 -5.60 14.95 16.14
C LEU A 159 -5.99 15.99 15.08
N LYS A 160 -5.26 17.11 15.08
CA LYS A 160 -5.32 18.18 14.09
C LYS A 160 -4.75 17.69 12.77
N ILE A 161 -5.58 17.58 11.74
CA ILE A 161 -5.14 17.41 10.35
C ILE A 161 -4.56 18.76 9.89
N ARG A 162 -3.23 18.89 9.76
CA ARG A 162 -2.65 19.96 8.96
C ARG A 162 -2.65 19.53 7.50
N LEU A 163 -3.64 19.98 6.72
CA LEU A 163 -3.44 20.11 5.28
C LEU A 163 -2.44 21.24 5.06
N GLY A 164 -1.19 20.90 4.76
CA GLY A 164 -0.23 21.85 4.22
C GLY A 164 -0.64 22.22 2.80
N CYS A 165 -1.29 23.37 2.67
CA CYS A 165 -1.58 24.01 1.40
C CYS A 165 -0.28 24.56 0.82
N ILE A 166 -0.02 24.22 -0.44
CA ILE A 166 1.07 24.72 -1.26
C ILE A 166 0.76 26.19 -1.58
N HIS A 167 1.64 27.12 -1.21
CA HIS A 167 1.84 28.43 -1.84
C HIS A 167 3.33 28.74 -1.81
#